data_AF-D8M0R2-F1
#
_entry.id   AF-D8M0R2-F1
#
_cell.length_a   1.000
_cell.length_b   1.000
_cell.length_c   1.000
_cell.angle_alpha   90.00
_cell.angle_beta   90.00
_cell.angle_gamma   90.00
#
_symmetry.space_group_name_H-M   'P 1'
#
loop_
_entity.id
_entity.type
_entity.pdbx_description
1 polymer ?
#
loop_
_entity_poly.entity_id
_entity_poly.type
_entity_poly.pdbx_seq_one_letter_code
_entity_poly.pdbx_strand_id
1 'polypeptide(L)'
;MRHPLQGPKCTFSDYFHATWKQRWPAIWSGLLLTLGNWGYASAGSKLGFAIGYALSRGTLLVSALLGVFVYKEYKGADCKTWTVQIVSLLLFLASILMEAMASE
;
A
#
# COMPACT_ATOMS: atom_id res chain seq x y z
N MET A 1 3.03 -5.11 19.10
CA MET A 1 4.32 -4.41 18.87
C MET A 1 4.72 -3.74 20.18
N ARG A 2 5.96 -3.93 20.65
CA ARG A 2 6.37 -3.56 22.03
C ARG A 2 6.50 -2.04 22.27
N HIS A 3 6.67 -1.24 21.21
CA HIS A 3 6.71 0.22 21.26
C HIS A 3 6.05 0.84 20.01
N PRO A 4 4.76 1.21 20.06
CA PRO A 4 4.15 1.99 18.98
C PRO A 4 4.52 3.47 19.06
N LEU A 5 4.64 4.13 17.90
CA LEU A 5 4.90 5.58 17.77
C LEU A 5 3.76 6.43 18.37
N GLN A 6 2.53 5.89 18.43
CA GLN A 6 1.39 6.39 19.20
C GLN A 6 0.43 5.21 19.52
N GLY A 7 -0.10 5.16 20.75
CA GLY A 7 -1.13 4.20 21.17
C GLY A 7 -0.73 3.27 22.34
N PRO A 8 -1.70 2.57 22.97
CA PRO A 8 -1.43 1.63 24.06
C PRO A 8 -0.64 0.40 23.57
N LYS A 9 0.09 -0.24 24.49
CA LYS A 9 0.95 -1.40 24.19
C LYS A 9 0.10 -2.57 23.67
N CYS A 10 0.15 -2.85 22.36
CA CYS A 10 -0.53 -4.00 21.79
C CYS A 10 0.21 -5.30 22.13
N THR A 11 -0.44 -6.14 22.92
CA THR A 11 0.02 -7.48 23.31
C THR A 11 -0.48 -8.51 22.28
N PHE A 12 0.19 -9.66 22.11
CA PHE A 12 -0.27 -10.72 21.18
C PHE A 12 -1.73 -11.17 21.45
N SER A 13 -2.20 -11.04 22.70
CA SER A 13 -3.58 -11.31 23.08
C SER A 13 -4.59 -10.34 22.43
N ASP A 14 -4.20 -9.08 22.18
CA ASP A 14 -5.07 -8.08 21.54
C ASP A 14 -5.34 -8.40 20.07
N TYR A 15 -4.45 -9.16 19.41
CA TYR A 15 -4.66 -9.63 18.04
C TYR A 15 -5.80 -10.66 17.95
N PHE A 16 -5.97 -11.48 18.99
CA PHE A 16 -7.05 -12.47 19.07
C PHE A 16 -8.38 -11.85 19.52
N HIS A 17 -8.34 -10.79 20.32
CA HIS A 17 -9.51 -10.03 20.79
C HIS A 17 -9.91 -8.87 19.87
N ALA A 18 -9.20 -8.67 18.75
CA ALA A 18 -9.49 -7.60 17.80
C ALA A 18 -10.92 -7.71 17.25
N THR A 19 -11.66 -6.61 17.32
CA THR A 19 -13.06 -6.50 16.89
C THR A 19 -13.19 -6.81 15.39
N TRP A 20 -14.32 -7.38 14.96
CA TRP A 20 -14.58 -7.72 13.55
C TRP A 20 -14.34 -6.56 12.57
N LYS A 21 -14.59 -5.32 13.01
CA LYS A 21 -14.29 -4.09 12.26
C LYS A 21 -12.80 -3.89 11.93
N GLN A 22 -11.89 -4.47 12.70
CA GLN A 22 -10.44 -4.40 12.48
C GLN A 22 -9.91 -5.61 11.69
N ARG A 23 -10.55 -6.78 11.84
CA ARG A 23 -10.21 -7.99 11.06
C ARG A 23 -10.64 -7.90 9.61
N TRP A 24 -11.80 -7.31 9.34
CA TRP A 24 -12.38 -7.26 8.00
C TRP A 24 -11.46 -6.58 6.97
N PRO A 25 -10.91 -5.37 7.22
CA PRO A 25 -9.97 -4.75 6.29
C PRO A 25 -8.72 -5.60 6.04
N ALA A 26 -8.17 -6.23 7.09
CA ALA A 26 -6.97 -7.05 7.00
C ALA A 26 -7.18 -8.31 6.16
N ILE A 27 -8.34 -8.97 6.31
CA ILE A 27 -8.70 -10.14 5.50
C ILE A 27 -8.88 -9.72 4.04
N TRP A 28 -9.56 -8.60 3.78
CA TRP A 28 -9.75 -8.08 2.42
C TRP A 28 -8.44 -7.70 1.74
N SER A 29 -7.52 -7.02 2.44
CA SER A 29 -6.21 -6.70 1.88
C SER A 29 -5.38 -7.96 1.62
N GLY A 30 -5.43 -8.94 2.52
CA GLY A 30 -4.75 -10.22 2.33
C GLY A 30 -5.28 -10.97 1.11
N LEU A 31 -6.61 -11.01 0.94
CA LEU A 31 -7.27 -11.67 -0.17
C LEU A 31 -6.95 -10.99 -1.51
N LEU A 32 -6.98 -9.66 -1.56
CA LEU A 32 -6.58 -8.87 -2.72
C LEU A 32 -5.10 -9.09 -3.10
N LEU A 33 -4.21 -9.17 -2.11
CA LEU A 33 -2.79 -9.44 -2.35
C LEU A 33 -2.58 -10.85 -2.93
N THR A 34 -3.24 -11.87 -2.39
CA THR A 34 -3.15 -13.23 -2.92
C THR A 34 -3.72 -13.34 -4.33
N LEU A 35 -4.84 -12.67 -4.61
CA LEU A 35 -5.41 -12.64 -5.96
C LEU A 35 -4.49 -11.92 -6.95
N GLY A 36 -3.91 -10.78 -6.55
CA GLY A 36 -2.95 -10.03 -7.37
C GLY A 36 -1.70 -10.83 -7.70
N ASN A 37 -1.10 -11.48 -6.70
CA ASN A 37 0.07 -12.34 -6.89
C ASN A 37 -0.23 -13.58 -7.74
N TRP A 38 -1.41 -14.19 -7.57
CA TRP A 38 -1.82 -15.30 -8.42
C TRP A 38 -2.00 -14.86 -9.88
N GLY A 39 -2.65 -13.72 -10.11
CA GLY A 39 -2.77 -13.12 -11.43
C GLY A 39 -1.41 -12.85 -12.07
N TYR A 40 -0.49 -12.24 -11.32
CA TYR A 40 0.88 -11.98 -11.77
C TYR A 40 1.63 -13.27 -12.13
N ALA A 41 1.59 -14.27 -11.26
CA ALA A 41 2.25 -15.57 -11.50
C ALA A 41 1.67 -16.31 -12.72
N SER A 42 0.34 -16.25 -12.91
CA SER A 42 -0.34 -16.90 -14.03
C SER A 42 -0.06 -16.22 -15.38
N ALA A 43 0.15 -14.90 -15.36
CA ALA A 43 0.41 -14.12 -16.55
C ALA A 43 1.92 -13.95 -16.83
N GLY A 44 2.80 -14.35 -15.91
CA GLY A 44 4.26 -14.22 -16.00
C GLY A 44 4.88 -14.85 -17.25
N SER A 45 4.31 -15.93 -17.78
CA SER A 45 4.78 -16.56 -19.03
C SER A 45 4.42 -15.78 -20.30
N LYS A 46 3.47 -14.82 -20.21
CA LYS A 46 3.04 -13.94 -21.31
C LYS A 46 3.34 -12.46 -21.06
N LEU A 47 3.77 -12.10 -19.85
CA LEU A 47 4.09 -10.72 -19.48
C LEU A 47 5.48 -10.35 -20.01
N GLY A 48 5.55 -9.40 -20.93
CA GLY A 48 6.81 -8.76 -21.29
C GLY A 48 7.41 -8.00 -20.10
N PHE A 49 8.73 -7.80 -20.11
CA PHE A 49 9.47 -7.10 -19.06
C PHE A 49 8.87 -5.73 -18.72
N ALA A 50 8.49 -4.95 -19.74
CA ALA A 50 7.86 -3.64 -19.57
C ALA A 50 6.52 -3.69 -18.81
N ILE A 51 5.67 -4.70 -19.08
CA ILE A 51 4.37 -4.84 -18.42
C ILE A 51 4.56 -5.27 -16.96
N GLY A 52 5.48 -6.19 -16.68
CA GLY A 52 5.78 -6.61 -15.30
C GLY A 52 6.36 -5.48 -14.46
N TYR A 53 7.15 -4.62 -15.09
CA TYR A 53 7.72 -3.45 -14.47
C TYR A 53 6.65 -2.40 -14.12
N ALA A 54 5.78 -2.06 -15.07
CA ALA A 54 4.65 -1.16 -14.85
C ALA A 54 3.69 -1.68 -13.77
N LEU A 55 3.42 -2.99 -13.75
CA LEU A 55 2.53 -3.61 -12.76
C LEU A 55 3.08 -3.49 -11.32
N SER A 56 4.38 -3.74 -11.15
CA SER A 56 5.04 -3.69 -9.84
C SER A 56 5.03 -2.28 -9.26
N ARG A 57 5.33 -1.27 -10.08
CA ARG A 57 5.31 0.14 -9.65
C ARG A 57 3.90 0.67 -9.43
N GLY A 58 2.94 0.25 -10.26
CA GLY A 58 1.52 0.59 -10.09
C GLY A 58 0.94 0.06 -8.78
N THR A 59 1.35 -1.13 -8.35
CA THR A 59 0.89 -1.74 -7.09
C THR A 59 1.28 -0.89 -5.87
N LEU A 60 2.47 -0.30 -5.88
CA LEU A 60 2.93 0.60 -4.81
C LEU A 60 2.07 1.88 -4.74
N LEU A 61 1.76 2.48 -5.89
CA LEU A 61 0.90 3.67 -5.95
C LEU A 61 -0.52 3.38 -5.44
N VAL A 62 -1.12 2.28 -5.92
CA VAL A 62 -2.45 1.85 -5.51
C VAL A 62 -2.50 1.55 -4.02
N SER A 63 -1.46 0.90 -3.47
CA SER A 63 -1.36 0.63 -2.03
C SER A 63 -1.31 1.92 -1.20
N ALA A 64 -0.53 2.91 -1.64
CA ALA A 64 -0.45 4.20 -0.95
C ALA A 64 -1.80 4.94 -0.97
N LEU A 65 -2.50 4.94 -2.11
CA LEU A 65 -3.83 5.52 -2.22
C LEU A 65 -4.86 4.80 -1.34
N LEU A 66 -4.82 3.47 -1.29
CA LEU A 66 -5.74 2.67 -0.49
C LEU A 66 -5.52 2.90 1.02
N GLY A 67 -4.27 3.10 1.47
CA GLY A 67 -3.93 3.56 2.81
C GLY A 67 -4.59 4.90 3.17
N VAL A 68 -4.53 5.87 2.26
CA VAL A 68 -5.11 7.20 2.47
C VAL A 68 -6.65 7.16 2.46
N PHE A 69 -7.27 6.46 1.51
CA PHE A 69 -8.74 6.49 1.32
C PHE A 69 -9.51 5.50 2.19
N VAL A 70 -9.07 4.24 2.24
CA VAL A 70 -9.81 3.14 2.90
C VAL A 70 -9.47 3.08 4.37
N TYR A 71 -8.17 3.06 4.70
CA TYR A 71 -7.73 3.00 6.09
C TYR A 71 -7.81 4.36 6.78
N LYS A 72 -7.87 5.46 6.00
CA LYS A 72 -7.89 6.84 6.50
C LYS A 72 -6.81 7.04 7.55
N GLU A 73 -5.61 6.55 7.25
CA GLU A 73 -4.49 6.47 8.19
C GLU A 73 -4.09 7.86 8.73
N TYR A 74 -4.42 8.92 7.98
CA TYR A 74 -4.18 10.32 8.34
C TYR A 74 -5.42 11.06 8.88
N LYS A 75 -6.48 10.36 9.30
CA LYS A 75 -7.70 10.99 9.83
C LYS A 75 -7.44 11.59 11.21
N GLY A 76 -7.04 12.86 11.23
CA GLY A 76 -6.60 13.59 12.43
C GLY A 76 -5.13 14.01 12.41
N ALA A 77 -4.41 13.74 11.32
CA ALA A 77 -3.04 14.20 11.13
C ALA A 77 -2.99 15.70 10.82
N ASP A 78 -1.96 16.37 11.34
CA ASP A 78 -1.74 17.80 11.15
C ASP A 78 -1.52 18.16 9.67
N CYS A 79 -1.82 19.41 9.30
CA CYS A 79 -1.82 19.88 7.90
C CYS A 79 -0.45 19.64 7.23
N LYS A 80 0.64 19.76 8.00
CA LYS A 80 2.01 19.44 7.55
C LYS A 80 2.20 17.98 7.14
N THR A 81 1.56 17.05 7.84
CA THR A 81 1.66 15.61 7.53
C THR A 81 0.97 15.30 6.20
N TRP A 82 -0.18 15.96 5.97
CA TRP A 82 -0.86 15.88 4.68
C TRP A 82 -0.03 16.47 3.55
N THR A 83 0.67 17.59 3.76
CA THR A 83 1.57 18.16 2.77
C THR A 83 2.70 17.18 2.41
N VAL A 84 3.36 16.57 3.41
CA VAL A 84 4.43 15.60 3.19
C VAL A 84 3.93 14.36 2.43
N GLN A 85 2.72 13.88 2.75
CA GLN A 85 2.15 12.73 2.06
C GLN A 85 1.79 13.01 0.60
N ILE A 86 1.29 14.20 0.29
CA ILE A 86 1.04 14.61 -1.10
C ILE A 86 2.37 14.77 -1.85
N VAL A 87 3.36 15.39 -1.22
CA VAL A 87 4.70 15.56 -1.80
C VAL A 87 5.37 14.22 -2.09
N SER A 88 5.25 13.23 -1.20
CA SER A 88 5.81 11.89 -1.43
C SER A 88 5.13 11.18 -2.61
N LEU A 89 3.81 11.29 -2.75
CA LEU A 89 3.07 10.77 -3.91
C LEU A 89 3.48 11.46 -5.22
N LEU A 90 3.68 12.79 -5.20
CA LEU A 90 4.13 13.55 -6.37
C LEU A 90 5.57 13.18 -6.77
N LEU A 91 6.47 13.05 -5.81
CA LEU A 91 7.84 12.57 -6.05
C LEU A 91 7.85 11.15 -6.60
N PHE A 92 6.95 10.29 -6.12
CA PHE A 92 6.83 8.91 -6.63
C PHE A 92 6.33 8.89 -8.08
N LEU A 93 5.34 9.72 -8.42
CA LEU A 93 4.91 9.92 -9.81
C LEU A 93 6.03 10.45 -10.69
N ALA A 94 6.78 11.45 -10.21
CA ALA A 94 7.93 11.99 -10.93
C ALA A 94 9.01 10.92 -11.17
N SER A 95 9.28 10.06 -10.18
CA SER A 95 10.21 8.93 -10.32
C SER A 95 9.75 7.96 -11.41
N ILE A 96 8.47 7.60 -11.46
CA ILE A 96 7.93 6.71 -12.49
C ILE A 96 8.04 7.35 -13.88
N LEU A 97 7.75 8.64 -14.00
CA LEU A 97 7.84 9.38 -15.26
C LEU A 97 9.28 9.51 -15.76
N MET A 98 10.23 9.88 -14.89
CA MET A 98 11.65 9.98 -15.27
C MET A 98 12.18 8.63 -15.76
N GLU A 99 11.74 7.54 -15.15
CA GLU A 99 12.21 6.23 -15.54
C GLU A 99 11.53 5.70 -16.81
N ALA A 100 10.27 6.04 -17.04
CA ALA A 100 9.60 5.78 -18.31
C ALA A 100 10.33 6.48 -19.47
N MET A 101 10.74 7.74 -19.28
CA MET A 101 11.55 8.47 -20.27
C MET A 101 12.95 7.89 -20.47
N ALA A 102 13.53 7.27 -19.44
CA ALA A 102 14.84 6.61 -19.54
C ALA A 102 14.77 5.21 -20.16
N SER A 103 13.57 4.63 -20.29
CA SER A 103 13.33 3.33 -20.91
C SER A 103 13.03 3.39 -22.41
N GLU A 104 12.99 4.60 -22.98
CA GLU A 104 12.98 4.86 -24.43
C GLU A 104 14.40 4.88 -25.02
#